data_AF-A0A953XC30-F1
#
_entry.id   AF-A0A953XC30-F1
#
_cell.length_a   1.000
_cell.length_b   1.000
_cell.length_c   1.000
_cell.angle_alpha   90.00
_cell.angle_beta   90.00
_cell.angle_gamma   90.00
#
_symmetry.space_group_name_H-M   'P 1'
#
loop_
_entity.id
_entity.type
_entity.pdbx_description
1 polymer ?
#
loop_
_entity_poly.entity_id
_entity_poly.type
_entity_poly.pdbx_seq_one_letter_code
_entity_poly.pdbx_strand_id
1 'polypeptide(L)'
;MARRLALLLAALCLGTVPAAAQTDTVERFEEILATHGGNQILTYQTIAALGDDGVLLESVAFAPQPGAPPVTVERVLFHSLDFEAWDAGRPPAFLSVDLVGLAPAAGPLQPGGNPLALIGFDSESLDVRLDYRRTGPLTILDPLRITAPGAGIIELRGRLMSLPEDPLFAQPMAFLGAQVDEASIVFTDDGMLARQLAASAAADGRTVDQQVAAVTQGLQAVLVPPGTAAPYGSAAFAALSALLADYQAPAPLTITLAPAQPVPLLNLMGIGNFEAVAALFNLSVTYGG
;
A
#
# COMPACT_ATOMS: atom_id res chain seq x y z
N MET A 1 23.91 56.51 7.46
CA MET A 1 25.00 56.02 6.58
C MET A 1 25.45 54.67 7.12
N ALA A 2 24.80 53.56 6.76
CA ALA A 2 24.80 52.91 5.46
C ALA A 2 25.95 51.89 5.32
N ARG A 3 25.51 50.63 5.22
CA ARG A 3 26.02 49.52 4.38
C ARG A 3 26.97 48.47 4.99
N ARG A 4 26.40 47.25 5.01
CA ARG A 4 26.99 45.88 4.97
C ARG A 4 27.14 45.24 6.36
N LEU A 5 26.23 44.39 6.87
CA LEU A 5 25.41 43.30 6.29
C LEU A 5 26.23 42.18 5.66
N ALA A 6 25.94 40.93 6.09
CA ALA A 6 26.45 39.62 5.68
C ALA A 6 27.70 39.17 6.47
N LEU A 7 27.76 38.06 7.22
CA LEU A 7 27.10 36.76 7.09
C LEU A 7 27.05 36.05 8.48
N LEU A 8 25.91 35.43 8.79
CA LEU A 8 25.66 34.28 9.66
C LEU A 8 26.09 34.30 11.15
N LEU A 9 25.21 34.89 11.97
CA LEU A 9 24.73 34.21 13.19
C LEU A 9 23.74 33.11 12.76
N ALA A 10 24.07 31.85 13.04
CA ALA A 10 23.11 30.76 13.37
C ALA A 10 23.88 29.50 13.81
N ALA A 11 24.87 29.67 14.68
CA ALA A 11 25.52 28.57 15.40
C ALA A 11 24.80 28.37 16.75
N LEU A 12 23.55 27.93 16.69
CA LEU A 12 22.80 27.50 17.87
C LEU A 12 21.89 26.33 17.50
N CYS A 13 22.25 25.16 18.05
CA CYS A 13 21.38 24.03 18.33
C CYS A 13 20.77 23.26 17.15
N LEU A 14 21.62 22.78 16.22
CA LEU A 14 21.37 21.48 15.60
C LEU A 14 22.09 20.44 16.45
N GLY A 15 21.34 19.55 17.09
CA GLY A 15 21.90 18.39 17.77
C GLY A 15 22.72 17.60 16.76
N THR A 16 24.04 17.67 16.87
CA THR A 16 24.94 16.77 16.16
C THR A 16 24.75 15.40 16.78
N VAL A 17 23.98 14.55 16.11
CA VAL A 17 24.01 13.10 16.35
C VAL A 17 25.48 12.67 16.24
N PRO A 18 26.03 11.91 17.20
CA PRO A 18 27.42 11.49 17.15
C PRO A 18 27.65 10.66 15.89
N ALA A 19 28.57 11.10 15.03
CA ALA A 19 28.92 10.43 13.77
C ALA A 19 29.28 8.94 13.92
N ALA A 20 29.67 8.50 15.13
CA ALA A 20 29.97 7.11 15.44
C ALA A 20 28.75 6.17 15.41
N ALA A 21 27.55 6.65 15.78
CA ALA A 21 26.33 5.83 15.73
C ALA A 21 25.83 5.64 14.28
N GLN A 22 26.12 6.60 13.39
CA GLN A 22 25.70 6.53 11.99
C GLN A 22 26.51 5.51 11.16
N THR A 23 27.78 5.27 11.51
CA THR A 23 28.61 4.27 10.81
C THR A 23 28.20 2.84 11.18
N ASP A 24 27.83 2.62 12.44
CA ASP A 24 27.47 1.30 12.98
C ASP A 24 26.21 0.70 12.32
N THR A 25 25.16 1.51 12.13
CA THR A 25 23.89 1.04 11.54
C THR A 25 24.02 0.64 10.06
N VAL A 26 24.80 1.40 9.28
CA VAL A 26 25.09 1.07 7.87
C VAL A 26 25.91 -0.20 7.78
N GLU A 27 27.00 -0.32 8.55
CA GLU A 27 27.85 -1.50 8.57
C GLU A 27 27.06 -2.76 8.95
N ARG A 28 26.22 -2.67 9.99
CA ARG A 28 25.35 -3.76 10.43
C ARG A 28 24.34 -4.17 9.35
N PHE A 29 23.74 -3.20 8.66
CA PHE A 29 22.81 -3.51 7.56
C PHE A 29 23.52 -4.24 6.42
N GLU A 30 24.72 -3.80 6.03
CA GLU A 30 25.51 -4.46 4.98
C GLU A 30 25.96 -5.87 5.39
N GLU A 31 26.32 -6.08 6.66
CA GLU A 31 26.65 -7.40 7.21
C GLU A 31 25.46 -8.37 7.11
N ILE A 32 24.25 -7.90 7.44
CA ILE A 32 23.02 -8.70 7.34
C ILE A 32 22.74 -9.07 5.89
N LEU A 33 22.84 -8.12 4.96
CA LEU A 33 22.65 -8.39 3.53
C LEU A 33 23.67 -9.39 3.00
N ALA A 34 24.93 -9.30 3.44
CA ALA A 34 25.98 -10.24 3.04
C ALA A 34 25.71 -11.65 3.60
N THR A 35 25.31 -11.75 4.87
CA THR A 35 25.09 -13.01 5.58
C THR A 35 23.88 -13.79 5.04
N HIS A 36 22.82 -13.08 4.67
CA HIS A 36 21.57 -13.68 4.21
C HIS A 36 21.43 -13.76 2.69
N GLY A 37 22.53 -13.51 1.95
CA GLY A 37 22.52 -13.59 0.48
C GLY A 37 21.73 -12.45 -0.21
N GLY A 38 21.40 -11.40 0.54
CA GLY A 38 20.72 -10.20 0.05
C GLY A 38 21.46 -9.54 -1.12
N ASN A 39 22.79 -9.60 -1.14
CA ASN A 39 23.61 -9.04 -2.24
C ASN A 39 23.37 -9.68 -3.61
N GLN A 40 22.71 -10.86 -3.68
CA GLN A 40 22.33 -11.49 -4.95
C GLN A 40 20.95 -11.02 -5.46
N ILE A 41 20.15 -10.42 -4.58
CA ILE A 41 18.73 -10.11 -4.80
C ILE A 41 18.50 -8.60 -4.76
N LEU A 42 19.32 -7.85 -4.05
CA LEU A 42 19.24 -6.42 -3.83
C LEU A 42 20.56 -5.76 -4.24
N THR A 43 20.50 -4.78 -5.14
CA THR A 43 21.63 -3.89 -5.44
C THR A 43 21.19 -2.44 -5.25
N TYR A 44 22.14 -1.58 -4.89
CA TYR A 44 21.93 -0.15 -4.67
C TYR A 44 23.19 0.64 -5.06
N GLN A 45 23.03 1.92 -5.37
CA GLN A 45 24.16 2.79 -5.72
C GLN A 45 24.81 3.42 -4.48
N THR A 46 23.97 3.88 -3.55
CA THR A 46 24.40 4.55 -2.33
C THR A 46 23.61 4.01 -1.15
N ILE A 47 24.26 4.03 0.02
CA ILE A 47 23.66 3.77 1.32
C ILE A 47 24.08 4.87 2.29
N ALA A 48 23.14 5.32 3.12
CA ALA A 48 23.39 6.29 4.17
C ALA A 48 22.57 5.94 5.42
N ALA A 49 23.04 6.35 6.61
CA ALA A 49 22.24 6.25 7.82
C ALA A 49 21.02 7.18 7.75
N LEU A 50 19.89 6.70 8.26
CA LEU A 50 18.64 7.46 8.42
C LEU A 50 18.25 7.46 9.90
N GLY A 51 18.75 8.45 10.64
CA GLY A 51 18.62 8.47 12.10
C GLY A 51 19.54 7.44 12.77
N ASP A 52 19.11 6.91 13.92
CA ASP A 52 19.92 5.98 14.71
C ASP A 52 19.72 4.51 14.25
N ASP A 53 18.49 4.13 13.88
CA ASP A 53 18.12 2.73 13.57
C ASP A 53 17.69 2.51 12.11
N GLY A 54 17.91 3.49 11.25
CA GLY A 54 17.43 3.48 9.87
C GLY A 54 18.53 3.57 8.83
N VAL A 55 18.20 3.19 7.60
CA VAL A 55 19.08 3.34 6.43
C VAL A 55 18.30 3.85 5.22
N LEU A 56 18.97 4.66 4.39
CA LEU A 56 18.50 5.12 3.10
C LEU A 56 19.33 4.43 2.02
N LEU A 57 18.66 3.77 1.09
CA LEU A 57 19.25 3.24 -0.13
C LEU A 57 18.77 4.07 -1.33
N GLU A 58 19.66 4.41 -2.26
CA GLU A 58 19.28 5.06 -3.52
C GLU A 58 19.63 4.21 -4.74
N SER A 59 18.83 4.36 -5.79
CA SER A 59 18.91 3.60 -7.05
C SER A 59 18.93 2.10 -6.81
N VAL A 60 17.87 1.61 -6.17
CA VAL A 60 17.74 0.22 -5.75
C VAL A 60 17.18 -0.64 -6.88
N ALA A 61 17.74 -1.83 -7.06
CA ALA A 61 17.19 -2.86 -7.94
C ALA A 61 17.00 -4.16 -7.16
N PHE A 62 15.80 -4.73 -7.27
CA PHE A 62 15.40 -5.97 -6.61
C PHE A 62 15.12 -7.06 -7.67
N ALA A 63 15.87 -8.15 -7.63
CA ALA A 63 15.76 -9.29 -8.53
C ALA A 63 15.43 -10.56 -7.73
N PRO A 64 14.14 -10.84 -7.42
CA PRO A 64 13.74 -11.94 -6.53
C PRO A 64 14.06 -13.32 -7.08
N GLN A 65 14.25 -13.43 -8.40
CA GLN A 65 14.58 -14.66 -9.08
C GLN A 65 15.73 -14.43 -10.06
N PRO A 66 16.72 -15.35 -10.11
CA PRO A 66 17.79 -15.27 -11.10
C PRO A 66 17.23 -15.21 -12.52
N GLY A 67 17.63 -14.17 -13.28
CA GLY A 67 17.23 -13.99 -14.68
C GLY A 67 15.89 -13.28 -14.89
N ALA A 68 15.15 -12.93 -13.83
CA ALA A 68 13.99 -12.05 -13.94
C ALA A 68 14.45 -10.58 -14.12
N PRO A 69 13.72 -9.76 -14.89
CA PRO A 69 13.96 -8.32 -14.93
C PRO A 69 13.88 -7.73 -13.51
N PRO A 70 14.85 -6.91 -13.09
CA PRO A 70 14.82 -6.31 -11.77
C PRO A 70 13.67 -5.31 -11.67
N VAL A 71 13.08 -5.25 -10.48
CA VAL A 71 12.19 -4.17 -10.06
C VAL A 71 13.07 -3.03 -9.56
N THR A 72 12.94 -1.83 -10.14
CA THR A 72 13.74 -0.67 -9.74
C THR A 72 12.95 0.24 -8.81
N VAL A 73 13.62 0.80 -7.81
CA VAL A 73 13.08 1.75 -6.85
C VAL A 73 14.07 2.90 -6.72
N GLU A 74 13.60 4.14 -6.85
CA GLU A 74 14.50 5.31 -6.74
C GLU A 74 15.14 5.38 -5.36
N ARG A 75 14.33 5.22 -4.29
CA ARG A 75 14.80 5.26 -2.91
C ARG A 75 14.07 4.26 -2.03
N VAL A 76 14.81 3.62 -1.13
CA VAL A 76 14.25 2.78 -0.06
C VAL A 76 14.68 3.37 1.27
N LEU A 77 13.70 3.81 2.05
CA LEU A 77 13.92 4.40 3.36
C LEU A 77 13.44 3.44 4.41
N PHE A 78 14.39 2.84 5.09
CA PHE A 78 14.18 1.98 6.22
C PHE A 78 14.19 2.83 7.48
N HIS A 79 13.03 3.20 8.01
CA HIS A 79 12.91 4.08 9.19
C HIS A 79 13.17 3.36 10.50
N SER A 80 12.81 2.07 10.57
CA SER A 80 13.04 1.24 11.74
C SER A 80 13.08 -0.23 11.36
N LEU A 81 14.08 -0.95 11.89
CA LEU A 81 14.25 -2.38 11.67
C LEU A 81 14.60 -3.12 12.95
N ASP A 82 14.02 -4.30 13.09
CA ASP A 82 14.37 -5.23 14.16
C ASP A 82 15.65 -6.01 13.77
N PHE A 83 16.79 -5.32 13.89
CA PHE A 83 18.09 -5.90 13.63
C PHE A 83 18.39 -7.12 14.52
N GLU A 84 17.91 -7.12 15.77
CA GLU A 84 18.10 -8.25 16.69
C GLU A 84 17.38 -9.52 16.20
N ALA A 85 16.17 -9.38 15.66
CA ALA A 85 15.47 -10.51 15.05
C ALA A 85 16.23 -11.05 13.83
N TRP A 86 16.71 -10.16 12.96
CA TRP A 86 17.49 -10.58 11.78
C TRP A 86 18.81 -11.26 12.13
N ASP A 87 19.57 -10.73 13.09
CA ASP A 87 20.81 -11.36 13.56
C ASP A 87 20.56 -12.76 14.14
N ALA A 88 19.38 -12.95 14.75
CA ALA A 88 18.92 -14.25 15.25
C ALA A 88 18.30 -15.15 14.16
N GLY A 89 18.28 -14.73 12.89
CA GLY A 89 17.67 -15.47 11.78
C GLY A 89 16.15 -15.61 11.91
N ARG A 90 15.49 -14.66 12.59
CA ARG A 90 14.03 -14.62 12.80
C ARG A 90 13.40 -13.49 11.98
N PRO A 91 12.09 -13.59 11.68
CA PRO A 91 11.35 -12.48 11.09
C PRO A 91 11.36 -11.26 12.03
N PRO A 92 11.46 -10.04 11.49
CA PRO A 92 11.44 -8.83 12.30
C PRO A 92 10.11 -8.69 13.07
N ALA A 93 10.17 -8.31 14.34
CA ALA A 93 8.97 -7.98 15.10
C ALA A 93 8.41 -6.61 14.70
N PHE A 94 9.19 -5.75 14.06
CA PHE A 94 8.72 -4.49 13.50
C PHE A 94 9.53 -4.10 12.26
N LEU A 95 8.88 -3.41 11.33
CA LEU A 95 9.49 -2.84 10.14
C LEU A 95 8.71 -1.60 9.74
N SER A 96 9.41 -0.51 9.50
CA SER A 96 8.86 0.70 8.88
C SER A 96 9.72 1.06 7.69
N VAL A 97 9.15 1.00 6.48
CA VAL A 97 9.86 1.18 5.21
C VAL A 97 9.02 1.98 4.22
N ASP A 98 9.65 2.95 3.55
CA ASP A 98 9.11 3.63 2.38
C ASP A 98 9.90 3.23 1.13
N LEU A 99 9.19 2.80 0.09
CA LEU A 99 9.68 2.64 -1.27
C LEU A 99 9.19 3.84 -2.07
N VAL A 100 10.09 4.68 -2.54
CA VAL A 100 9.76 5.86 -3.34
C VAL A 100 10.21 5.63 -4.77
N GLY A 101 9.33 5.91 -5.74
CA GLY A 101 9.69 5.76 -7.13
C GLY A 101 9.75 4.30 -7.59
N LEU A 102 8.90 3.41 -7.07
CA LEU A 102 8.81 2.02 -7.50
C LEU A 102 8.33 1.97 -8.96
N ALA A 103 9.21 1.58 -9.87
CA ALA A 103 8.83 1.33 -11.24
C ALA A 103 8.09 -0.02 -11.33
N PRO A 104 6.90 -0.09 -11.96
CA PRO A 104 6.25 -1.36 -12.19
C PRO A 104 7.18 -2.23 -13.04
N ALA A 105 7.38 -3.48 -12.62
CA ALA A 105 8.23 -4.42 -13.33
C ALA A 105 7.78 -4.50 -14.81
N ALA A 106 8.73 -4.43 -15.75
CA ALA A 106 8.48 -4.75 -17.15
C ALA A 106 8.21 -6.26 -17.26
N GLY A 107 7.02 -6.69 -16.87
CA GLY A 107 6.53 -8.06 -16.85
C GLY A 107 5.17 -8.18 -17.54
N PRO A 108 4.68 -9.40 -17.82
CA PRO A 108 3.64 -9.66 -18.81
C PRO A 108 2.25 -9.25 -18.31
N LEU A 109 1.98 -7.95 -18.33
CA LEU A 109 0.74 -7.41 -18.88
C LEU A 109 1.09 -6.85 -20.27
N GLN A 110 1.35 -7.75 -21.20
CA GLN A 110 1.37 -7.43 -22.63
C GLN A 110 0.00 -7.78 -23.26
N PRO A 111 -0.40 -7.08 -24.35
CA PRO A 111 0.42 -6.10 -25.06
C PRO A 111 -0.14 -4.67 -24.98
N GLY A 112 0.57 -3.80 -24.24
CA GLY A 112 0.79 -2.44 -24.75
C GLY A 112 1.13 -1.31 -23.77
N GLY A 113 0.87 -1.41 -22.46
CA GLY A 113 1.19 -0.28 -21.58
C GLY A 113 0.83 -0.47 -20.12
N ASN A 114 1.37 0.43 -19.29
CA ASN A 114 0.89 0.72 -17.95
C ASN A 114 -0.66 0.90 -18.03
N PRO A 115 -1.49 0.08 -17.36
CA PRO A 115 -2.94 0.23 -17.43
C PRO A 115 -3.39 1.61 -16.94
N LEU A 116 -2.58 2.27 -16.10
CA LEU A 116 -2.79 3.65 -15.70
C LEU A 116 -2.51 4.62 -16.88
N ALA A 117 -1.54 4.31 -17.75
CA ALA A 117 -1.30 5.09 -18.97
C ALA A 117 -2.47 5.02 -19.97
N LEU A 118 -3.23 3.92 -20.00
CA LEU A 118 -4.46 3.83 -20.83
C LEU A 118 -5.56 4.80 -20.40
N ILE A 119 -5.54 5.25 -19.14
CA ILE A 119 -6.44 6.27 -18.61
C ILE A 119 -5.71 7.61 -18.36
N GLY A 120 -4.55 7.81 -19.01
CA GLY A 120 -3.83 9.09 -19.05
C GLY A 120 -2.99 9.39 -17.81
N PHE A 121 -2.56 8.38 -17.04
CA PHE A 121 -1.53 8.56 -16.02
C PHE A 121 -0.16 8.21 -16.55
N ASP A 122 0.70 9.22 -16.58
CA ASP A 122 2.13 9.08 -16.84
C ASP A 122 2.90 8.61 -15.59
N SER A 123 2.20 8.20 -14.51
CA SER A 123 2.86 7.73 -13.30
C SER A 123 3.51 6.37 -13.58
N GLU A 124 4.76 6.43 -14.03
CA GLU A 124 5.67 5.30 -14.11
C GLU A 124 6.18 4.87 -12.72
N SER A 125 5.80 5.59 -11.66
CA SER A 125 6.21 5.31 -10.30
C SER A 125 5.04 5.14 -9.34
N LEU A 126 5.22 4.23 -8.40
CA LEU A 126 4.38 4.05 -7.22
C LEU A 126 5.22 4.34 -5.97
N ASP A 127 4.62 4.93 -4.95
CA ASP A 127 5.24 5.02 -3.63
C ASP A 127 4.52 4.05 -2.69
N VAL A 128 5.27 3.24 -1.97
CA VAL A 128 4.75 2.25 -1.03
C VAL A 128 5.33 2.50 0.35
N ARG A 129 4.48 2.74 1.34
CA ARG A 129 4.86 2.74 2.75
C ARG A 129 4.32 1.50 3.42
N LEU A 130 5.15 0.83 4.21
CA LEU A 130 4.75 -0.29 5.05
C LEU A 130 5.27 -0.03 6.45
N ASP A 131 4.36 -0.02 7.43
CA ASP A 131 4.71 0.03 8.83
C ASP A 131 3.93 -1.06 9.58
N TYR A 132 4.64 -1.99 10.20
CA TYR A 132 4.02 -3.02 11.02
C TYR A 132 4.79 -3.28 12.32
N ARG A 133 4.04 -3.78 13.31
CA ARG A 133 4.55 -4.26 14.58
C ARG A 133 3.86 -5.55 14.99
N ARG A 134 4.62 -6.50 15.48
CA ARG A 134 4.19 -7.78 16.01
C ARG A 134 4.43 -7.83 17.52
N THR A 135 3.47 -8.35 18.26
CA THR A 135 3.57 -8.55 19.71
C THR A 135 2.89 -9.88 20.06
N GLY A 136 3.70 -10.94 20.20
CA GLY A 136 3.19 -12.30 20.29
C GLY A 136 2.40 -12.69 19.03
N PRO A 137 1.16 -13.18 19.15
CA PRO A 137 0.36 -13.58 17.99
C PRO A 137 -0.27 -12.40 17.24
N LEU A 138 -0.25 -11.19 17.80
CA LEU A 138 -0.86 -10.00 17.22
C LEU A 138 0.13 -9.30 16.28
N THR A 139 -0.31 -8.98 15.07
CA THR A 139 0.36 -8.10 14.11
C THR A 139 -0.53 -6.88 13.84
N ILE A 140 0.01 -5.69 14.08
CA ILE A 140 -0.62 -4.41 13.78
C ILE A 140 0.05 -3.86 12.52
N LEU A 141 -0.76 -3.46 11.55
CA LEU A 141 -0.35 -2.82 10.30
C LEU A 141 -0.87 -1.38 10.31
N ASP A 142 0.02 -0.38 10.28
CA ASP A 142 -0.35 1.02 10.42
C ASP A 142 0.65 2.03 9.80
N PRO A 143 0.55 2.35 8.50
CA PRO A 143 -0.25 1.69 7.46
C PRO A 143 0.60 0.91 6.44
N LEU A 144 -0.05 0.04 5.66
CA LEU A 144 0.36 -0.24 4.28
C LEU A 144 -0.30 0.80 3.37
N ARG A 145 0.47 1.71 2.79
CA ARG A 145 -0.03 2.76 1.92
C ARG A 145 0.61 2.66 0.55
N ILE A 146 -0.19 2.63 -0.50
CA ILE A 146 0.24 2.70 -1.89
C ILE A 146 -0.26 4.03 -2.44
N THR A 147 0.66 4.85 -2.94
CA THR A 147 0.37 6.14 -3.57
C THR A 147 0.77 6.05 -5.03
N ALA A 148 -0.18 6.34 -5.91
CA ALA A 148 0.07 6.52 -7.34
C ALA A 148 -0.07 8.02 -7.63
N PRO A 149 1.04 8.76 -7.81
CA PRO A 149 0.99 10.21 -7.97
C PRO A 149 0.02 10.65 -9.09
N GLY A 150 -0.92 11.52 -8.72
CA GLY A 150 -1.97 12.00 -9.62
C GLY A 150 -3.14 11.04 -9.83
N ALA A 151 -3.06 9.77 -9.44
CA ALA A 151 -4.17 8.81 -9.56
C ALA A 151 -4.91 8.62 -8.23
N GLY A 152 -4.18 8.48 -7.12
CA GLY A 152 -4.79 8.34 -5.80
C GLY A 152 -3.94 7.59 -4.78
N ILE A 153 -4.57 7.27 -3.65
CA ILE A 153 -3.97 6.61 -2.50
C ILE A 153 -4.86 5.45 -2.07
N ILE A 154 -4.26 4.29 -1.81
CA ILE A 154 -4.87 3.16 -1.11
C ILE A 154 -4.12 3.00 0.21
N GLU A 155 -4.85 3.06 1.33
CA GLU A 155 -4.29 2.85 2.66
C GLU A 155 -4.98 1.65 3.33
N LEU A 156 -4.21 0.63 3.68
CA LEU A 156 -4.65 -0.52 4.46
C LEU A 156 -4.08 -0.41 5.88
N ARG A 157 -4.96 -0.52 6.86
CA ARG A 157 -4.62 -0.70 8.28
C ARG A 157 -5.26 -1.98 8.78
N GLY A 158 -4.68 -2.60 9.79
CA GLY A 158 -5.31 -3.77 10.38
C GLY A 158 -4.63 -4.35 11.60
N ARG A 159 -5.37 -5.23 12.25
CA ARG A 159 -4.99 -6.05 13.38
C ARG A 159 -5.22 -7.50 12.97
N LEU A 160 -4.13 -8.22 12.77
CA LEU A 160 -4.13 -9.61 12.33
C LEU A 160 -3.59 -10.49 13.47
N MET A 161 -4.26 -11.59 13.73
CA MET A 161 -3.84 -12.59 14.71
C MET A 161 -3.26 -13.81 14.00
N SER A 162 -2.29 -14.47 14.64
CA SER A 162 -1.74 -15.76 14.19
C SER A 162 -1.15 -15.72 12.78
N LEU A 163 -0.52 -14.59 12.41
CA LEU A 163 0.30 -14.53 11.19
C LEU A 163 1.45 -15.53 11.34
N PRO A 164 1.71 -16.41 10.36
CA PRO A 164 2.82 -17.33 10.43
C PRO A 164 4.16 -16.61 10.64
N GLU A 165 5.08 -17.30 11.30
CA GLU A 165 6.47 -16.85 11.46
C GLU A 165 7.28 -17.07 10.19
N ASP A 166 6.81 -17.86 9.23
CA ASP A 166 7.51 -17.96 7.96
C ASP A 166 7.48 -16.61 7.21
N PRO A 167 8.52 -16.30 6.42
CA PRO A 167 8.54 -15.06 5.64
C PRO A 167 7.28 -15.00 4.78
N LEU A 168 6.51 -13.91 4.88
CA LEU A 168 5.30 -13.69 4.08
C LEU A 168 5.56 -13.87 2.57
N PHE A 169 6.80 -13.64 2.14
CA PHE A 169 7.26 -13.78 0.76
C PHE A 169 7.67 -15.20 0.36
N ALA A 170 7.95 -16.09 1.32
CA ALA A 170 8.33 -17.47 1.03
C ALA A 170 7.12 -18.34 0.67
N GLN A 171 5.96 -18.07 1.30
CA GLN A 171 4.71 -18.76 1.01
C GLN A 171 3.55 -17.77 1.05
N PRO A 172 3.17 -17.16 -0.09
CA PRO A 172 2.05 -16.23 -0.14
C PRO A 172 0.78 -16.82 0.48
N MET A 173 0.50 -18.11 0.30
CA MET A 173 -0.69 -18.74 0.89
C MET A 173 -0.67 -18.82 2.43
N ALA A 174 0.46 -18.61 3.08
CA ALA A 174 0.58 -18.64 4.54
C ALA A 174 -0.25 -17.53 5.20
N PHE A 175 -0.48 -16.38 4.55
CA PHE A 175 -1.32 -15.32 5.11
C PHE A 175 -2.77 -15.77 5.33
N LEU A 176 -3.25 -16.79 4.60
CA LEU A 176 -4.63 -17.27 4.75
C LEU A 176 -4.90 -17.87 6.14
N GLY A 177 -3.86 -18.33 6.83
CA GLY A 177 -3.95 -18.80 8.22
C GLY A 177 -4.16 -17.67 9.24
N ALA A 178 -3.97 -16.40 8.84
CA ALA A 178 -4.20 -15.26 9.71
C ALA A 178 -5.68 -15.06 10.00
N GLN A 179 -5.96 -14.48 11.15
CA GLN A 179 -7.30 -14.10 11.57
C GLN A 179 -7.41 -12.57 11.60
N VAL A 180 -8.49 -12.03 11.04
CA VAL A 180 -8.77 -10.60 11.08
C VAL A 180 -9.47 -10.28 12.38
N ASP A 181 -8.84 -9.44 13.21
CA ASP A 181 -9.46 -8.81 14.39
C ASP A 181 -10.12 -7.48 13.96
N GLU A 182 -9.39 -6.68 13.19
CA GLU A 182 -9.86 -5.43 12.59
C GLU A 182 -9.10 -5.17 11.28
N ALA A 183 -9.74 -4.61 10.27
CA ALA A 183 -9.06 -4.11 9.08
C ALA A 183 -9.82 -2.91 8.50
N SER A 184 -9.10 -1.95 7.94
CA SER A 184 -9.67 -0.82 7.24
C SER A 184 -8.89 -0.54 5.96
N ILE A 185 -9.61 -0.37 4.85
CA ILE A 185 -9.08 0.09 3.57
C ILE A 185 -9.68 1.46 3.28
N VAL A 186 -8.83 2.46 3.10
CA VAL A 186 -9.23 3.80 2.67
C VAL A 186 -8.73 4.02 1.25
N PHE A 187 -9.65 4.33 0.35
CA PHE A 187 -9.37 4.75 -1.01
C PHE A 187 -9.61 6.25 -1.15
N THR A 188 -8.58 6.98 -1.58
CA THR A 188 -8.65 8.41 -1.91
C THR A 188 -8.31 8.55 -3.38
N ASP A 189 -9.26 9.03 -4.18
CA ASP A 189 -9.07 9.25 -5.60
C ASP A 189 -8.53 10.67 -5.85
N ASP A 190 -7.54 10.78 -6.74
CA ASP A 190 -6.95 12.07 -7.15
C ASP A 190 -7.23 12.34 -8.65
N GLY A 191 -8.43 11.96 -9.11
CA GLY A 191 -8.88 12.14 -10.48
C GLY A 191 -8.76 10.91 -11.38
N MET A 192 -8.42 9.73 -10.84
CA MET A 192 -8.40 8.48 -11.60
C MET A 192 -9.80 8.09 -12.07
N LEU A 193 -10.79 8.18 -11.18
CA LEU A 193 -12.17 7.85 -11.48
C LEU A 193 -12.73 8.73 -12.61
N ALA A 194 -12.51 10.04 -12.54
CA ALA A 194 -12.94 10.98 -13.57
C ALA A 194 -12.34 10.66 -14.94
N ARG A 195 -11.03 10.39 -15.00
CA ARG A 195 -10.35 10.04 -16.25
C ARG A 195 -10.83 8.72 -16.82
N GLN A 196 -11.00 7.70 -15.97
CA GLN A 196 -11.48 6.40 -16.40
C GLN A 196 -12.92 6.46 -16.94
N LEU A 197 -13.81 7.21 -16.28
CA LEU A 197 -15.17 7.43 -16.77
C LEU A 197 -15.17 8.20 -18.10
N ALA A 198 -14.31 9.22 -18.24
CA ALA A 198 -14.19 9.97 -19.49
C ALA A 198 -13.64 9.11 -20.65
N ALA A 199 -12.60 8.31 -20.39
CA ALA A 199 -12.03 7.40 -21.38
C ALA A 199 -13.05 6.32 -21.80
N SER A 200 -13.76 5.73 -20.84
CA SER A 200 -14.81 4.74 -21.11
C SER A 200 -15.99 5.34 -21.89
N ALA A 201 -16.42 6.55 -21.54
CA ALA A 201 -17.48 7.26 -22.24
C ALA A 201 -17.09 7.55 -23.70
N ALA A 202 -15.85 8.00 -23.93
CA ALA A 202 -15.33 8.25 -25.27
C ALA A 202 -15.26 6.97 -26.11
N ALA A 203 -14.83 5.85 -25.53
CA ALA A 203 -14.77 4.55 -26.19
C ALA A 203 -16.17 4.04 -26.61
N ASP A 204 -17.18 4.29 -25.77
CA ASP A 204 -18.57 3.86 -26.00
C ASP A 204 -19.39 4.88 -26.84
N GLY A 205 -18.79 6.01 -27.23
CA GLY A 205 -19.48 7.08 -27.95
C GLY A 205 -20.59 7.76 -27.13
N ARG A 206 -20.41 7.85 -25.81
CA ARG A 206 -21.36 8.42 -24.84
C ARG A 206 -20.80 9.67 -24.17
N THR A 207 -21.67 10.43 -23.49
CA THR A 207 -21.23 11.45 -22.53
C THR A 207 -20.79 10.81 -21.22
N VAL A 208 -20.00 11.53 -20.42
CA VAL A 208 -19.56 11.05 -19.09
C VAL A 208 -20.76 10.77 -18.19
N ASP A 209 -21.76 11.66 -18.16
CA ASP A 209 -22.98 11.47 -17.37
C ASP A 209 -23.75 10.20 -17.76
N GLN A 210 -23.83 9.90 -19.06
CA GLN A 210 -24.44 8.67 -19.55
C GLN A 210 -23.65 7.44 -19.10
N GLN A 211 -22.32 7.54 -19.05
CA GLN A 211 -21.48 6.46 -18.58
C GLN A 211 -21.59 6.26 -17.06
N VAL A 212 -21.64 7.33 -16.27
CA VAL A 212 -21.90 7.28 -14.83
C VAL A 212 -23.24 6.61 -14.56
N ALA A 213 -24.30 6.98 -15.28
CA ALA A 213 -25.61 6.35 -15.16
C ALA A 213 -25.56 4.86 -15.53
N ALA A 214 -24.88 4.49 -16.61
CA ALA A 214 -24.74 3.10 -17.04
C ALA A 214 -23.97 2.24 -16.01
N VAL A 215 -22.88 2.75 -15.46
CA VAL A 215 -22.09 2.06 -14.41
C VAL A 215 -22.92 1.91 -13.14
N THR A 216 -23.65 2.95 -12.73
CA THR A 216 -24.53 2.92 -11.55
C THR A 216 -25.64 1.87 -11.71
N GLN A 217 -26.26 1.80 -12.89
CA GLN A 217 -27.25 0.76 -13.21
C GLN A 217 -26.64 -0.64 -13.22
N GLY A 218 -25.42 -0.79 -13.75
CA GLY A 218 -24.68 -2.06 -13.71
C GLY A 218 -24.39 -2.52 -12.29
N LEU A 219 -23.94 -1.61 -11.41
CA LEU A 219 -23.74 -1.89 -9.99
C LEU A 219 -25.03 -2.32 -9.31
N GLN A 220 -26.15 -1.66 -9.62
CA GLN A 220 -27.46 -2.04 -9.09
C GLN A 220 -27.86 -3.46 -9.53
N ALA A 221 -27.62 -3.82 -10.79
CA ALA A 221 -27.94 -5.15 -11.31
C ALA A 221 -27.09 -6.26 -10.69
N VAL A 222 -25.83 -5.97 -10.33
CA VAL A 222 -24.95 -6.93 -9.65
C VAL A 222 -25.30 -7.07 -8.17
N LEU A 223 -25.64 -5.96 -7.51
CA LEU A 223 -25.87 -5.92 -6.07
C LEU A 223 -27.32 -6.23 -5.67
N VAL A 224 -28.27 -6.22 -6.61
CA VAL A 224 -29.66 -6.66 -6.38
C VAL A 224 -29.90 -8.00 -7.08
N PRO A 225 -29.86 -9.14 -6.36
CA PRO A 225 -30.21 -10.43 -6.92
C PRO A 225 -31.64 -10.46 -7.47
N PRO A 226 -31.87 -11.23 -8.55
CA PRO A 226 -33.22 -11.52 -9.00
C PRO A 226 -34.09 -12.08 -7.86
N GLY A 227 -35.20 -11.41 -7.55
CA GLY A 227 -36.16 -11.86 -6.53
C GLY A 227 -35.96 -11.29 -5.12
N THR A 228 -35.02 -10.37 -4.92
CA THR A 228 -34.85 -9.65 -3.64
C THR A 228 -35.18 -8.17 -3.77
N ALA A 229 -35.75 -7.57 -2.72
CA ALA A 229 -36.20 -6.17 -2.72
C ALA A 229 -35.11 -5.18 -2.24
N ALA A 230 -34.01 -5.67 -1.68
CA ALA A 230 -32.93 -4.85 -1.16
C ALA A 230 -31.59 -5.27 -1.77
N PRO A 231 -30.75 -4.33 -2.23
CA PRO A 231 -29.39 -4.65 -2.64
C PRO A 231 -28.62 -5.27 -1.46
N TYR A 232 -27.81 -6.28 -1.73
CA TYR A 232 -26.79 -6.72 -0.79
C TYR A 232 -25.95 -5.52 -0.38
N GLY A 233 -25.78 -5.31 0.93
CA GLY A 233 -25.04 -4.17 1.45
C GLY A 233 -25.58 -2.85 0.91
N SER A 234 -26.86 -2.54 1.14
CA SER A 234 -27.49 -1.28 0.70
C SER A 234 -26.67 -0.04 1.05
N ALA A 235 -25.97 -0.05 2.19
CA ALA A 235 -25.01 0.99 2.57
C ALA A 235 -23.76 1.03 1.65
N ALA A 236 -23.21 -0.12 1.27
CA ALA A 236 -22.11 -0.20 0.31
C ALA A 236 -22.54 0.25 -1.09
N PHE A 237 -23.74 -0.13 -1.53
CA PHE A 237 -24.30 0.38 -2.78
C PHE A 237 -24.50 1.90 -2.73
N ALA A 238 -25.05 2.43 -1.63
CA ALA A 238 -25.24 3.86 -1.45
C ALA A 238 -23.89 4.61 -1.47
N ALA A 239 -22.88 4.11 -0.77
CA ALA A 239 -21.54 4.68 -0.74
C ALA A 239 -20.86 4.68 -2.11
N LEU A 240 -20.93 3.57 -2.85
CA LEU A 240 -20.37 3.48 -4.21
C LEU A 240 -21.14 4.36 -5.21
N SER A 241 -22.45 4.48 -5.05
CA SER A 241 -23.28 5.34 -5.89
C SER A 241 -22.99 6.82 -5.63
N ALA A 242 -22.78 7.21 -4.36
CA ALA A 242 -22.37 8.56 -3.98
C ALA A 242 -20.97 8.89 -4.53
N LEU A 243 -20.01 7.96 -4.40
CA LEU A 243 -18.69 8.07 -5.03
C LEU A 243 -18.76 8.33 -6.54
N LEU A 244 -19.65 7.62 -7.25
CA LEU A 244 -19.86 7.81 -8.68
C LEU A 244 -20.58 9.12 -9.02
N ALA A 245 -21.46 9.61 -8.15
CA ALA A 245 -22.10 10.90 -8.34
C ALA A 245 -21.09 12.05 -8.21
N ASP A 246 -20.15 11.91 -7.28
CA ASP A 246 -19.10 12.89 -6.97
C ASP A 246 -17.79 12.62 -7.73
N TYR A 247 -17.84 11.87 -8.82
CA TYR A 247 -16.67 11.35 -9.54
C TYR A 247 -15.62 12.39 -9.96
N GLN A 248 -15.99 13.67 -10.04
CA GLN A 248 -15.09 14.77 -10.40
C GLN A 248 -14.19 15.21 -9.24
N ALA A 249 -14.66 15.07 -8.00
CA ALA A 249 -13.95 15.43 -6.78
C ALA A 249 -14.38 14.52 -5.62
N PRO A 250 -14.15 13.20 -5.74
CA PRO A 250 -14.68 12.24 -4.79
C PRO A 250 -14.04 12.39 -3.41
N ALA A 251 -14.86 12.33 -2.36
CA ALA A 251 -14.39 12.13 -1.00
C ALA A 251 -13.76 10.73 -0.81
N PRO A 252 -13.03 10.48 0.28
CA PRO A 252 -12.50 9.14 0.55
C PRO A 252 -13.61 8.09 0.75
N LEU A 253 -13.39 6.89 0.18
CA LEU A 253 -14.19 5.69 0.44
C LEU A 253 -13.46 4.83 1.47
N THR A 254 -14.15 4.43 2.53
CA THR A 254 -13.59 3.56 3.58
C THR A 254 -14.36 2.25 3.65
N ILE A 255 -13.65 1.13 3.67
CA ILE A 255 -14.17 -0.22 3.89
C ILE A 255 -13.56 -0.73 5.18
N THR A 256 -14.39 -1.10 6.15
CA THR A 256 -13.94 -1.60 7.46
C THR A 256 -14.47 -2.99 7.70
N LEU A 257 -13.64 -3.85 8.28
CA LEU A 257 -13.95 -5.17 8.79
C LEU A 257 -13.69 -5.14 10.30
N ALA A 258 -14.70 -5.45 11.11
CA ALA A 258 -14.60 -5.44 12.56
C ALA A 258 -15.45 -6.57 13.15
N PRO A 259 -15.09 -7.84 12.87
CA PRO A 259 -15.86 -8.99 13.35
C PRO A 259 -15.91 -9.01 14.88
N ALA A 260 -16.97 -9.60 15.45
CA ALA A 260 -17.14 -9.68 16.90
C ALA A 260 -16.07 -10.53 17.61
N GLN A 261 -15.43 -11.44 16.86
CA GLN A 261 -14.29 -12.26 17.27
C GLN A 261 -13.34 -12.41 16.08
N PRO A 262 -12.03 -12.62 16.28
CA PRO A 262 -11.10 -12.83 15.19
C PRO A 262 -11.55 -13.92 14.20
N VAL A 263 -11.61 -13.60 12.91
CA VAL A 263 -12.09 -14.52 11.86
C VAL A 263 -10.93 -14.95 10.96
N PRO A 264 -10.69 -16.26 10.77
CA PRO A 264 -9.71 -16.76 9.81
C PRO A 264 -9.99 -16.30 8.38
N LEU A 265 -8.96 -15.81 7.67
CA LEU A 265 -9.08 -15.39 6.27
C LEU A 265 -9.50 -16.55 5.35
N LEU A 266 -9.12 -17.80 5.69
CA LEU A 266 -9.60 -19.00 4.98
C LEU A 266 -11.13 -19.10 4.91
N ASN A 267 -11.87 -18.52 5.85
CA ASN A 267 -13.33 -18.55 5.81
C ASN A 267 -13.89 -17.81 4.57
N LEU A 268 -13.15 -16.84 4.02
CA LEU A 268 -13.53 -16.17 2.77
C LEU A 268 -13.66 -17.15 1.60
N MET A 269 -12.89 -18.23 1.57
CA MET A 269 -12.95 -19.22 0.50
C MET A 269 -14.24 -20.06 0.50
N GLY A 270 -14.90 -20.17 1.66
CA GLY A 270 -16.13 -20.94 1.83
C GLY A 270 -17.40 -20.11 1.63
N ILE A 271 -17.28 -18.80 1.43
CA ILE A 271 -18.44 -17.91 1.36
C ILE A 271 -18.96 -17.81 -0.07
N GLY A 272 -20.22 -18.22 -0.27
CA GLY A 272 -20.87 -18.22 -1.58
C GLY A 272 -21.55 -16.91 -1.99
N ASN A 273 -21.66 -15.92 -1.10
CA ASN A 273 -22.29 -14.64 -1.41
C ASN A 273 -21.78 -13.49 -0.51
N PHE A 274 -21.98 -12.24 -0.95
CA PHE A 274 -21.49 -11.06 -0.24
C PHE A 274 -22.12 -10.84 1.14
N GLU A 275 -23.38 -11.22 1.34
CA GLU A 275 -24.07 -11.05 2.63
C GLU A 275 -23.41 -11.85 3.75
N ALA A 276 -22.99 -13.07 3.45
CA ALA A 276 -22.25 -13.89 4.40
C ALA A 276 -20.87 -13.30 4.72
N VAL A 277 -20.20 -12.62 3.76
CA VAL A 277 -18.96 -11.87 4.05
C VAL A 277 -19.28 -10.71 4.98
N ALA A 278 -20.30 -9.93 4.66
CA ALA A 278 -20.66 -8.74 5.43
C ALA A 278 -21.07 -9.08 6.87
N ALA A 279 -21.86 -10.14 7.06
CA ALA A 279 -22.26 -10.63 8.37
C ALA A 279 -21.08 -11.20 9.16
N LEU A 280 -20.22 -12.00 8.52
CA LEU A 280 -19.09 -12.64 9.19
C LEU A 280 -18.04 -11.63 9.66
N PHE A 281 -17.71 -10.66 8.80
CA PHE A 281 -16.68 -9.66 9.08
C PHE A 281 -17.21 -8.35 9.67
N ASN A 282 -18.53 -8.25 9.89
CA ASN A 282 -19.19 -7.00 10.26
C ASN A 282 -18.75 -5.85 9.34
N LEU A 283 -18.84 -6.08 8.03
CA LEU A 283 -18.33 -5.19 7.00
C LEU A 283 -19.14 -3.91 6.96
N SER A 284 -18.47 -2.76 7.02
CA SER A 284 -19.06 -1.45 6.75
C SER A 284 -18.36 -0.76 5.59
N VAL A 285 -19.13 -0.09 4.75
CA VAL A 285 -18.60 0.79 3.70
C VAL A 285 -19.17 2.17 3.93
N THR A 286 -18.30 3.16 4.04
CA THR A 286 -18.66 4.55 4.26
C THR A 286 -18.00 5.43 3.22
N TYR A 287 -18.73 6.43 2.74
CA TYR A 287 -18.22 7.45 1.83
C TYR A 287 -18.27 8.80 2.54
N GLY A 288 -17.21 9.61 2.40
CA GLY A 288 -17.06 10.86 3.13
C GLY A 288 -17.87 12.05 2.59
N GLY A 289 -18.57 11.89 1.46
CA GLY A 289 -19.35 12.91 0.74
C GLY A 289 -20.85 12.62 0.73
#